data_AF-A0A932VRX8-F1
#
_entry.id   AF-A0A932VRX8-F1
#
_cell.length_a   1.000
_cell.length_b   1.000
_cell.length_c   1.000
_cell.angle_alpha   90.00
_cell.angle_beta   90.00
_cell.angle_gamma   90.00
#
_symmetry.space_group_name_H-M   'P 1'
#
loop_
_entity.id
_entity.type
_entity.pdbx_description
1 polymer ?
#
loop_
_entity_poly.entity_id
_entity_poly.type
_entity_poly.pdbx_seq_one_letter_code
_entity_poly.pdbx_strand_id
1 'polypeptide(L)' 'MWDRPVARPCPNCHAPFLVEKNRAGEMSVLCKNMECGYKDEATVAVGRAATTTAQY' A
#
# COMPACT_ATOMS: atom_id res chain seq x y z
N MET A 1 -13.05 4.50 14.99
CA MET A 1 -12.94 4.34 13.53
C MET A 1 -12.43 5.63 12.95
N TRP A 2 -11.36 5.60 12.15
CA TRP A 2 -10.94 6.73 11.32
C TRP A 2 -10.62 6.23 9.91
N ASP A 3 -10.80 7.09 8.92
CA ASP A 3 -10.51 6.84 7.51
C ASP A 3 -9.62 7.98 7.02
N ARG A 4 -8.31 7.74 7.00
CA ARG A 4 -7.33 8.80 6.73
C ARG A 4 -6.83 8.68 5.30
N PRO A 5 -6.92 9.74 4.47
CA PRO A 5 -6.38 9.71 3.12
C PRO A 5 -4.85 9.66 3.20
N VAL A 6 -4.27 8.68 2.52
CA VAL A 6 -2.83 8.51 2.35
C VAL A 6 -2.44 9.16 1.04
N ALA A 7 -1.57 10.17 1.10
CA ALA A 7 -1.01 10.86 -0.07
C ALA A 7 0.02 9.97 -0.82
N ARG A 8 -0.39 8.73 -1.12
CA ARG A 8 0.33 7.82 -2.01
C ARG A 8 -0.50 7.57 -3.26
N PRO A 9 0.13 7.63 -4.44
CA PRO A 9 -0.53 7.26 -5.67
C PRO A 9 -0.72 5.74 -5.76
N CYS A 10 -1.82 5.30 -6.35
CA CYS A 10 -2.06 3.88 -6.58
C CYS A 10 -1.29 3.41 -7.83
N PRO A 11 -0.50 2.31 -7.76
CA PRO A 11 0.27 1.82 -8.91
C PRO A 11 -0.60 1.15 -10.00
N ASN A 12 -1.83 0.76 -9.68
CA ASN A 12 -2.74 0.11 -10.65
C ASN A 12 -3.58 1.13 -11.44
N CYS A 13 -4.17 2.12 -10.76
CA CYS A 13 -5.12 3.05 -11.38
C CYS A 13 -4.66 4.52 -11.39
N HIS A 14 -3.45 4.81 -10.89
CA HIS A 14 -2.88 6.16 -10.83
C HIS A 14 -3.76 7.16 -10.06
N ALA A 15 -4.58 6.68 -9.12
CA ALA A 15 -5.36 7.54 -8.24
C ALA A 15 -4.45 8.50 -7.45
N PRO A 16 -4.89 9.74 -7.18
CA PRO A 16 -4.06 10.76 -6.53
C PRO A 16 -3.76 10.47 -5.06
N PHE A 17 -4.59 9.66 -4.40
CA PHE A 17 -4.41 9.25 -3.01
C PHE A 17 -5.11 7.91 -2.73
N LEU A 18 -4.55 7.14 -1.80
CA LEU A 18 -5.13 5.93 -1.21
C LEU A 18 -5.88 6.31 0.08
N VAL A 19 -6.64 5.38 0.65
CA VAL A 19 -7.39 5.56 1.90
C VAL A 19 -6.94 4.48 2.87
N GLU A 20 -6.44 4.89 4.02
CA GLU A 20 -6.11 3.98 5.11
C GLU A 20 -7.29 3.85 6.06
N LYS A 21 -7.72 2.61 6.28
CA LYS A 21 -8.70 2.23 7.28
C LYS A 21 -7.99 1.62 8.47
N ASN A 22 -8.27 2.12 9.66
CA ASN A 22 -7.87 1.48 10.91
C ASN A 22 -9.07 0.76 11.51
N ARG A 23 -8.97 -0.57 11.61
CA ARG A 23 -9.99 -1.42 12.23
C ARG A 23 -9.35 -2.25 13.33
N ALA A 24 -9.58 -1.86 14.58
CA ALA A 24 -9.15 -2.59 15.76
C ALA A 24 -7.64 -2.93 15.79
N GLY A 25 -6.79 -1.98 15.40
CA GLY A 25 -5.33 -2.16 15.35
C GLY A 25 -4.79 -2.69 14.02
N GLU A 26 -5.66 -3.18 13.14
CA GLU A 26 -5.30 -3.54 11.77
C GLU A 26 -5.39 -2.29 10.88
N MET A 27 -4.27 -1.95 10.24
CA MET A 27 -4.18 -0.87 9.25
C MET A 27 -4.29 -1.49 7.86
N SER A 28 -5.37 -1.18 7.14
CA SER A 28 -5.55 -1.60 5.75
C SER A 28 -5.52 -0.37 4.85
N VAL A 29 -4.64 -0.37 3.86
CA VAL A 29 -4.59 0.68 2.83
C VAL A 29 -5.37 0.21 1.63
N LEU A 30 -6.35 0.98 1.20
CA LEU A 30 -7.20 0.63 0.07
C LEU A 30 -7.34 1.81 -0.89
N CYS A 31 -7.52 1.51 -2.17
CA CYS A 31 -7.72 2.56 -3.16
C CYS A 31 -9.07 3.24 -2.98
N LYS A 32 -9.11 4.58 -3.10
CA LYS A 32 -10.38 5.32 -3.17
C LYS A 32 -11.21 4.94 -4.40
N ASN A 33 -10.57 4.40 -5.44
CA ASN A 33 -11.24 4.04 -6.67
C ASN A 33 -11.81 2.63 -6.56
N MET A 34 -13.14 2.53 -6.59
CA MET A 34 -13.85 1.25 -6.56
C MET A 34 -13.58 0.40 -7.80
N GLU A 35 -13.25 1.00 -8.95
CA GLU A 35 -12.86 0.26 -10.16
C GLU A 35 -11.48 -0.41 -10.03
N CYS A 36 -10.60 0.10 -9.16
CA CYS A 36 -9.28 -0.48 -8.96
C CYS A 36 -9.31 -1.67 -7.99
N GLY A 37 -10.08 -1.57 -6.90
CA GLY A 37 -10.16 -2.62 -5.88
C GLY A 37 -8.85 -2.93 -5.14
N TYR A 38 -7.80 -2.11 -5.28
CA TYR A 38 -6.51 -2.36 -4.63
C TYR A 38 -6.66 -2.27 -3.11
N LYS A 39 -6.31 -3.35 -2.41
CA LYS A 39 -6.32 -3.47 -0.96
C LYS A 39 -4.98 -4.06 -0.52
N ASP A 40 -4.18 -3.24 0.15
CA ASP A 40 -2.95 -3.60 0.79
C ASP A 40 -3.24 -3.76 2.28
N GLU A 41 -3.24 -5.00 2.75
CA GLU A 41 -3.08 -5.28 4.16
C GLU A 41 -1.62 -5.02 4.41
N ALA A 42 -1.28 -3.90 5.05
CA ALA A 42 0.08 -3.45 5.26
C ALA A 42 0.82 -4.38 6.23
N THR A 43 0.99 -5.65 5.85
CA THR A 43 1.91 -6.58 6.45
C THR A 43 3.28 -6.23 5.90
N VAL A 44 4.13 -5.80 6.80
CA VAL A 44 5.47 -5.29 6.55
C VAL A 44 6.29 -6.33 5.79
N ALA A 45 6.31 -6.23 4.46
CA ALA A 45 7.22 -6.97 3.59
C ALA A 45 8.25 -6.01 2.98
N VAL A 46 8.93 -5.24 3.82
CA VAL A 46 10.11 -4.48 3.39
C VAL A 46 11.31 -5.44 3.38
N GLY A 47 11.73 -5.82 2.18
CA GLY A 47 13.16 -5.84 1.84
C GLY A 47 13.92 -7.17 1.90
N ARG A 48 13.53 -8.16 1.10
CA ARG A 48 14.48 -9.19 0.62
C ARG A 48 14.42 -9.31 -0.91
N ALA A 49 14.71 -8.20 -1.60
CA ALA A 49 15.05 -8.25 -3.02
C ALA A 49 16.58 -8.29 -3.15
N ALA A 50 17.03 -9.38 -3.76
CA ALA A 50 18.41 -9.67 -4.10
C ALA A 50 19.09 -8.55 -4.90
N THR A 51 20.37 -8.29 -4.64
CA THR A 51 21.27 -7.68 -5.62
C THR A 51 22.72 -8.09 -5.33
N THR A 52 23.22 -8.98 -6.19
CA THR A 52 24.56 -9.00 -6.80
C THR A 52 25.78 -8.70 -5.92
N THR A 53 26.57 -9.74 -5.66
CA THR A 53 28.04 -9.63 -5.70
C THR A 53 28.55 -10.63 -6.73
N ALA A 54 28.62 -10.17 -7.97
CA ALA A 54 29.76 -10.51 -8.80
C ALA A 54 30.87 -9.54 -8.38
N GLN A 55 32.07 -10.06 -8.05
CA GLN A 55 33.40 -9.44 -8.23
C GLN A 55 34.42 -10.06 -7.26
N TYR A 56 35.00 -11.21 -7.62
CA TYR A 56 36.43 -11.39 -7.93
C TYR A 56 36.67 -12.86 -8.33
#